data_AF-A0A2D8YC14-F1
#
_entry.id   AF-A0A2D8YC14-F1
#
_cell.length_a   1.000
_cell.length_b   1.000
_cell.length_c   1.000
_cell.angle_alpha   90.00
_cell.angle_beta   90.00
_cell.angle_gamma   90.00
#
_symmetry.space_group_name_H-M   'P 1'
#
loop_
_entity.id
_entity.type
_entity.pdbx_description
1 polymer ?
#
loop_
_entity_poly.entity_id
_entity_poly.type
_entity_poly.pdbx_seq_one_letter_code
_entity_poly.pdbx_strand_id
1 'polypeptide(L)'
;MSTLRLRLREETRDAHESVDALFGQHDLSTREGLATTLQAHSIALRRTLAALPDPASPHAHTLVTMITAIEQDLAALDARPSVACQIDADDTRIHPLGLIYVIAGSRLGARILLAEIRASTDPVVAAATRYFTCPQSEDMWKSVSNTLKVWTGRADEEKEIIASARTAFTWFEAAHRTVQKASTPV
;
A
#
# COMPACT_ATOMS: atom_id res chain seq x y z
N MET A 1 29.91 1.99 -2.27
CA MET A 1 29.03 1.50 -1.21
C MET A 1 27.60 1.60 -1.70
N SER A 2 26.80 0.53 -1.61
CA SER A 2 25.38 0.59 -1.95
C SER A 2 24.64 1.36 -0.85
N THR A 3 23.70 2.24 -1.22
CA THR A 3 22.88 2.97 -0.24
C THR A 3 21.75 2.07 0.26
N LEU A 4 21.22 2.33 1.45
CA LEU A 4 20.08 1.58 1.99
C LEU A 4 18.90 1.58 0.99
N ARG A 5 18.67 2.69 0.28
CA ARG A 5 17.64 2.77 -0.77
C ARG A 5 17.86 1.79 -1.92
N LEU A 6 19.11 1.63 -2.38
CA LEU A 6 19.44 0.68 -3.45
C LEU A 6 19.22 -0.75 -2.97
N ARG A 7 19.68 -1.07 -1.76
CA ARG A 7 19.46 -2.38 -1.15
C ARG A 7 17.99 -2.70 -0.97
N LEU A 8 17.18 -1.78 -0.45
CA LEU A 8 15.73 -1.95 -0.37
C LEU A 8 15.13 -2.31 -1.73
N ARG A 9 15.44 -1.53 -2.78
CA ARG A 9 14.93 -1.78 -4.13
C ARG A 9 15.34 -3.15 -4.69
N GLU A 10 16.58 -3.57 -4.45
CA GLU A 10 17.10 -4.85 -4.94
C GLU A 10 16.52 -6.02 -4.14
N GLU A 11 16.54 -5.92 -2.82
CA GLU A 11 16.17 -6.99 -1.90
C GLU A 11 14.66 -7.18 -1.71
N THR A 12 13.85 -6.24 -2.18
CA THR A 12 12.38 -6.37 -2.22
C THR A 12 11.83 -6.50 -3.64
N ARG A 13 12.68 -6.71 -4.66
CA ARG A 13 12.24 -6.80 -6.06
C ARG A 13 11.23 -7.93 -6.28
N ASP A 14 11.55 -9.14 -5.87
CA ASP A 14 10.69 -10.31 -6.06
C ASP A 14 9.34 -10.14 -5.34
N ALA A 15 9.35 -9.54 -4.15
CA ALA A 15 8.14 -9.24 -3.39
C ALA A 15 7.27 -8.18 -4.08
N HIS A 16 7.90 -7.17 -4.69
CA HIS A 16 7.21 -6.17 -5.51
C HIS A 16 6.60 -6.79 -6.76
N GLU A 17 7.35 -7.61 -7.50
CA GLU A 17 6.86 -8.29 -8.70
C GLU A 17 5.70 -9.25 -8.38
N SER A 18 5.76 -9.95 -7.25
CA SER A 18 4.66 -10.79 -6.74
C SER A 18 3.38 -9.98 -6.51
N VAL A 19 3.49 -8.86 -5.79
CA VAL A 19 2.34 -7.97 -5.52
C VAL A 19 1.80 -7.36 -6.81
N ASP A 20 2.66 -6.88 -7.71
CA ASP A 20 2.25 -6.35 -9.02
C ASP A 20 1.48 -7.40 -9.83
N ALA A 21 1.96 -8.64 -9.89
CA ALA A 21 1.29 -9.73 -10.60
C ALA A 21 -0.04 -10.12 -9.95
N LEU A 22 -0.16 -10.04 -8.62
CA LEU A 22 -1.40 -10.32 -7.90
C LEU A 22 -2.47 -9.26 -8.15
N PHE A 23 -2.11 -7.98 -8.12
CA PHE A 23 -3.04 -6.88 -8.35
C PHE A 23 -3.34 -6.65 -9.83
N GLY A 24 -2.39 -6.96 -10.73
CA GLY A 24 -2.58 -6.90 -12.18
C GLY A 24 -3.59 -7.92 -12.75
N GLN A 25 -4.14 -8.81 -11.91
CA GLN A 25 -5.25 -9.69 -12.28
C GLN A 25 -6.60 -8.97 -12.30
N HIS A 26 -6.68 -7.78 -11.69
CA HIS A 26 -7.93 -7.01 -11.58
C HIS A 26 -7.99 -5.94 -12.66
N ASP A 27 -9.06 -5.92 -13.43
CA ASP A 27 -9.35 -4.83 -14.36
C ASP A 27 -9.88 -3.62 -13.58
N LEU A 28 -9.05 -2.58 -13.45
CA LEU A 28 -9.38 -1.37 -12.68
C LEU A 28 -10.37 -0.47 -13.41
N SER A 29 -10.66 -0.73 -14.69
CA SER A 29 -11.71 -0.05 -15.42
C SER A 29 -13.11 -0.60 -15.09
N THR A 30 -13.20 -1.67 -14.29
CA THR A 30 -14.47 -2.24 -13.80
C THR A 30 -14.74 -1.89 -12.34
N ARG A 31 -16.02 -1.89 -11.93
CA ARG A 31 -16.41 -1.70 -10.52
C ARG A 31 -15.80 -2.76 -9.61
N GLU A 32 -15.86 -4.03 -10.02
CA GLU A 32 -15.39 -5.16 -9.23
C GLU A 32 -13.87 -5.13 -9.03
N GLY A 33 -13.10 -4.95 -10.11
CA GLY A 33 -11.64 -4.92 -10.04
C GLY A 33 -11.13 -3.72 -9.24
N LEU A 34 -11.74 -2.54 -9.43
CA LEU A 34 -11.40 -1.35 -8.65
C LEU A 34 -11.78 -1.51 -7.17
N ALA A 35 -12.99 -1.99 -6.86
CA ALA A 35 -13.43 -2.19 -5.48
C ALA A 35 -12.55 -3.22 -4.74
N THR A 36 -12.24 -4.35 -5.37
CA THR A 36 -11.37 -5.40 -4.81
C THR A 36 -9.98 -4.85 -4.50
N THR A 37 -9.41 -4.10 -5.44
CA THR A 37 -8.11 -3.45 -5.27
C THR A 37 -8.13 -2.45 -4.11
N LEU A 38 -9.12 -1.57 -4.07
CA LEU A 38 -9.27 -0.55 -3.02
C LEU A 38 -9.48 -1.18 -1.63
N GLN A 39 -10.31 -2.22 -1.52
CA GLN A 39 -10.53 -2.94 -0.27
C GLN A 39 -9.23 -3.55 0.27
N ALA A 40 -8.46 -4.24 -0.58
CA ALA A 40 -7.20 -4.84 -0.17
C ALA A 40 -6.16 -3.78 0.25
N HIS A 41 -6.08 -2.67 -0.48
CA HIS A 41 -5.23 -1.54 -0.07
C HIS A 41 -5.65 -0.96 1.27
N SER A 42 -6.96 -0.82 1.54
CA SER A 42 -7.47 -0.34 2.83
C SER A 42 -6.98 -1.22 3.99
N ILE A 43 -7.05 -2.55 3.84
CA ILE A 43 -6.61 -3.51 4.86
C ILE A 43 -5.10 -3.36 5.12
N ALA A 44 -4.28 -3.36 4.06
CA ALA A 44 -2.83 -3.25 4.19
C ALA A 44 -2.38 -1.91 4.81
N LEU A 45 -3.04 -0.81 4.43
CA LEU A 45 -2.75 0.52 4.99
C LEU A 45 -3.15 0.62 6.46
N ARG A 46 -4.30 0.05 6.86
CA ARG A 46 -4.71 0.00 8.27
C ARG A 46 -3.74 -0.82 9.11
N ARG A 47 -3.27 -1.95 8.58
CA ARG A 47 -2.25 -2.76 9.25
C ARG A 47 -0.94 -2.01 9.42
N THR A 48 -0.53 -1.28 8.38
CA THR A 48 0.64 -0.40 8.44
C THR A 48 0.47 0.69 9.49
N LEU A 49 -0.68 1.35 9.53
CA LEU A 49 -1.00 2.39 10.51
C LEU A 49 -0.94 1.86 11.95
N ALA A 50 -1.51 0.67 12.20
CA ALA A 50 -1.51 0.04 13.52
C ALA A 50 -0.10 -0.37 14.00
N ALA A 51 0.83 -0.62 13.07
CA ALA A 51 2.22 -0.98 13.37
C ALA A 51 3.15 0.23 13.55
N LEU A 52 2.67 1.47 13.34
CA LEU A 52 3.48 2.65 13.60
C LEU A 52 3.55 2.95 15.11
N PRO A 53 4.73 3.26 15.65
CA PRO A 53 4.90 3.53 17.08
C PRO A 53 4.26 4.85 17.51
N ASP A 54 4.17 5.82 16.60
CA ASP A 54 3.56 7.12 16.85
C ASP A 54 2.34 7.34 15.93
N PRO A 55 1.12 7.26 16.47
CA PRO A 55 -0.11 7.50 15.71
C PRO A 55 -0.27 8.98 15.32
N ALA A 56 0.49 9.90 15.93
CA ALA A 56 0.50 11.32 15.58
C ALA A 56 1.60 11.69 14.57
N SER A 57 2.40 10.71 14.11
CA SER A 57 3.45 10.99 13.12
C SER A 57 2.88 11.52 11.78
N PRO A 58 3.64 12.30 11.00
CA PRO A 58 3.20 12.74 9.67
C PRO A 58 2.86 11.57 8.73
N HIS A 59 3.57 10.44 8.88
CA HIS A 59 3.29 9.22 8.12
C HIS A 59 1.94 8.61 8.52
N ALA A 60 1.62 8.53 9.82
CA ALA A 60 0.32 8.07 10.28
C ALA A 60 -0.83 8.95 9.75
N HIS A 61 -0.69 10.27 9.81
CA HIS A 61 -1.67 11.21 9.23
C HIS A 61 -1.89 11.00 7.72
N THR A 62 -0.81 10.74 6.98
CA THR A 62 -0.90 10.46 5.54
C THR A 62 -1.60 9.14 5.27
N LEU A 63 -1.32 8.09 6.05
CA LEU A 63 -2.01 6.81 5.95
C LEU A 63 -3.51 6.96 6.21
N VAL A 64 -3.90 7.70 7.26
CA VAL A 64 -5.31 8.02 7.55
C VAL A 64 -5.97 8.72 6.35
N THR A 65 -5.30 9.74 5.80
CA THR A 65 -5.79 10.46 4.60
C THR A 65 -6.00 9.52 3.41
N MET A 66 -5.05 8.62 3.16
CA MET A 66 -5.14 7.62 2.09
C MET A 66 -6.28 6.63 2.33
N ILE A 67 -6.47 6.15 3.56
CA ILE A 67 -7.56 5.24 3.93
C ILE A 67 -8.91 5.93 3.73
N THR A 68 -9.06 7.18 4.15
CA THR A 68 -10.30 7.95 3.93
C THR A 68 -10.59 8.16 2.44
N ALA A 69 -9.57 8.43 1.62
CA ALA A 69 -9.74 8.54 0.18
C ALA A 69 -10.25 7.21 -0.44
N ILE A 70 -9.72 6.08 0.02
CA ILE A 70 -10.21 4.74 -0.37
C ILE A 70 -11.68 4.55 0.04
N GLU A 71 -12.04 4.89 1.28
CA GLU A 71 -13.42 4.75 1.76
C GLU A 71 -14.41 5.57 0.92
N GLN A 72 -14.01 6.78 0.51
CA GLN A 72 -14.82 7.64 -0.34
C GLN A 72 -14.98 7.07 -1.75
N ASP A 73 -13.91 6.51 -2.33
CA ASP A 73 -13.99 5.87 -3.65
C ASP A 73 -14.83 4.58 -3.59
N LEU A 74 -14.71 3.77 -2.53
CA LEU A 74 -15.55 2.58 -2.31
C LEU A 74 -17.02 2.95 -2.14
N ALA A 75 -17.32 3.98 -1.35
CA ALA A 75 -18.69 4.47 -1.18
C ALA A 75 -19.30 4.94 -2.50
N ALA A 76 -18.52 5.63 -3.36
CA ALA A 76 -18.99 6.03 -4.69
C ALA A 76 -19.30 4.83 -5.60
N LEU A 77 -18.57 3.73 -5.44
CA LEU A 77 -18.78 2.48 -6.19
C LEU A 77 -19.93 1.62 -5.66
N ASP A 78 -20.63 2.06 -4.60
CA ASP A 78 -21.58 1.27 -3.82
C ASP A 78 -20.96 0.00 -3.20
N ALA A 79 -19.64 0.01 -3.02
CA ALA A 79 -18.88 -1.06 -2.40
C ALA A 79 -18.67 -0.78 -0.92
N ARG A 80 -18.74 -1.82 -0.09
CA ARG A 80 -18.47 -1.69 1.34
C ARG A 80 -16.97 -1.76 1.60
N PRO A 81 -16.42 -0.96 2.53
CA PRO A 81 -15.09 -1.20 3.06
C PRO A 81 -15.00 -2.62 3.61
N SER A 82 -13.92 -3.32 3.31
CA SER A 82 -13.65 -4.58 3.98
C SER A 82 -13.24 -4.27 5.42
N VAL A 83 -14.04 -4.71 6.38
CA VAL A 83 -13.68 -4.67 7.80
C VAL A 83 -12.72 -5.84 8.01
N ALA A 84 -11.41 -5.57 7.98
CA ALA A 84 -10.41 -6.61 8.14
C ALA A 84 -10.69 -7.42 9.42
N CYS A 85 -10.76 -8.74 9.27
CA CYS A 85 -10.66 -9.70 10.36
C CYS A 85 -9.35 -9.43 11.13
N GLN A 86 -9.34 -9.62 12.45
CA GLN A 86 -8.12 -9.46 13.25
C GLN A 86 -7.01 -10.32 12.64
N ILE A 87 -5.95 -9.68 12.13
CA ILE A 87 -4.82 -10.40 11.59
C ILE A 87 -3.78 -10.48 12.70
N ASP A 88 -3.54 -11.68 13.21
CA ASP A 88 -2.46 -11.96 14.13
C ASP A 88 -1.15 -11.46 13.51
N ALA A 89 -0.60 -10.40 14.10
CA ALA A 89 0.75 -9.98 13.79
C ALA A 89 1.67 -10.96 14.51
N ASP A 90 2.35 -11.81 13.74
CA ASP A 90 3.55 -12.44 14.26
C ASP A 90 4.55 -11.31 14.55
N ASP A 91 4.79 -11.10 15.84
CA ASP A 91 5.43 -9.93 16.45
C ASP A 91 6.95 -9.92 16.19
N THR A 92 7.32 -9.96 14.92
CA THR A 92 8.69 -9.67 14.49
C THR A 92 8.96 -8.18 14.66
N ARG A 93 10.18 -7.79 15.01
CA ARG A 93 10.57 -6.38 15.12
C ARG A 93 10.29 -5.65 13.80
N ILE A 94 9.20 -4.88 13.78
CA ILE A 94 8.82 -4.05 12.65
C ILE A 94 9.49 -2.69 12.80
N HIS A 95 10.28 -2.32 11.79
CA HIS A 95 10.88 -1.02 11.66
C HIS A 95 10.02 -0.11 10.77
N PRO A 96 9.51 1.03 11.27
CA PRO A 96 8.58 1.91 10.55
C PRO A 96 9.09 2.36 9.17
N LEU A 97 10.39 2.66 9.06
CA LEU A 97 10.99 3.11 7.80
C LEU A 97 10.84 2.09 6.65
N GLY A 98 10.92 0.79 6.95
CA GLY A 98 10.73 -0.27 5.96
C GLY A 98 9.29 -0.36 5.47
N LEU A 99 8.33 -0.24 6.39
CA LEU A 99 6.91 -0.22 6.04
C LEU A 99 6.56 0.98 5.15
N ILE A 100 6.93 2.19 5.61
CA ILE A 100 6.59 3.42 4.90
C ILE A 100 7.31 3.50 3.54
N TYR A 101 8.50 2.90 3.40
CA TYR A 101 9.16 2.76 2.09
C TYR A 101 8.27 2.07 1.06
N VAL A 102 7.61 0.96 1.43
CA VAL A 102 6.73 0.23 0.51
C VAL A 102 5.50 1.05 0.15
N ILE A 103 4.83 1.65 1.14
CA ILE A 103 3.63 2.46 0.89
C ILE A 103 3.95 3.67 0.00
N ALA A 104 5.05 4.35 0.27
CA ALA A 104 5.48 5.51 -0.48
C ALA A 104 5.96 5.13 -1.90
N GLY A 105 6.63 3.98 -2.05
CA GLY A 105 7.16 3.47 -3.31
C GLY A 105 6.11 2.90 -4.26
N SER A 106 5.06 2.28 -3.71
CA SER A 106 4.00 1.59 -4.47
C SER A 106 3.22 2.49 -5.45
N ARG A 107 3.36 3.82 -5.35
CA ARG A 107 2.63 4.78 -6.21
C ARG A 107 3.39 5.28 -7.42
N LEU A 108 4.63 4.82 -7.67
CA LEU A 108 5.30 5.11 -8.93
C LEU A 108 4.53 4.51 -10.14
N GLY A 109 3.80 3.40 -9.92
CA GLY A 109 2.85 2.82 -10.88
C GLY A 109 1.47 3.47 -10.92
N ALA A 110 1.11 4.33 -9.95
CA ALA A 110 -0.24 4.88 -9.82
C ALA A 110 -0.69 5.73 -11.02
N ARG A 111 0.25 6.28 -11.80
CA ARG A 111 -0.09 7.00 -13.04
C ARG A 111 -0.67 6.10 -14.13
N ILE A 112 -0.16 4.86 -14.24
CA ILE A 112 -0.67 3.88 -15.21
C ILE A 112 -2.05 3.39 -14.75
N LEU A 113 -2.16 3.02 -13.47
CA LEU A 113 -3.44 2.60 -12.88
C LEU A 113 -4.51 3.69 -13.00
N LEU A 114 -4.13 4.96 -12.77
CA LEU A 114 -5.05 6.09 -12.91
C LEU A 114 -5.53 6.29 -14.35
N ALA A 115 -4.68 6.02 -15.35
CA ALA A 115 -5.06 6.11 -16.75
C ALA A 115 -6.07 5.00 -17.11
N GLU A 116 -5.86 3.79 -16.62
CA GLU A 116 -6.79 2.65 -16.78
C GLU A 116 -8.16 2.94 -16.16
N ILE A 117 -8.20 3.40 -14.91
CA ILE A 117 -9.46 3.75 -14.22
C ILE A 117 -10.22 4.82 -15.01
N ARG A 118 -9.53 5.87 -15.48
CA ARG A 118 -10.13 6.97 -16.25
C ARG A 118 -10.61 6.56 -17.65
N ALA A 119 -10.10 5.46 -18.19
CA ALA A 119 -10.54 4.91 -19.46
C ALA A 119 -11.83 4.08 -19.34
N SER A 120 -12.32 3.84 -18.12
CA SER A 120 -13.58 3.13 -17.88
C SER A 120 -14.76 3.81 -18.60
N THR A 121 -15.63 2.98 -19.17
CA THR A 121 -16.93 3.42 -19.70
C THR A 121 -17.95 3.71 -18.60
N ASP A 122 -17.70 3.26 -17.36
CA ASP A 122 -18.52 3.59 -16.21
C ASP A 122 -18.06 4.93 -15.61
N PRO A 123 -18.90 5.99 -15.66
CA PRO A 123 -18.49 7.31 -15.18
C PRO A 123 -18.22 7.34 -13.67
N VAL A 124 -18.81 6.43 -12.89
CA VAL A 124 -18.54 6.32 -11.45
C VAL A 124 -17.15 5.77 -11.21
N VAL A 125 -16.76 4.72 -11.95
CA VAL A 125 -15.41 4.15 -11.89
C VAL A 125 -14.38 5.19 -12.32
N ALA A 126 -14.60 5.86 -13.46
CA ALA A 126 -13.69 6.90 -13.96
C ALA A 126 -13.49 8.07 -12.98
N ALA A 127 -14.45 8.33 -12.10
CA ALA A 127 -14.40 9.36 -11.06
C ALA A 127 -13.85 8.88 -9.70
N ALA A 128 -13.80 7.57 -9.45
CA ALA A 128 -13.35 6.96 -8.19
C ALA A 128 -11.81 6.90 -8.11
N THR A 129 -11.17 8.08 -8.11
CA THR A 129 -9.71 8.23 -8.25
C THR A 129 -9.02 8.91 -7.07
N ARG A 130 -9.75 9.25 -5.99
CA ARG A 130 -9.24 10.04 -4.86
C ARG A 130 -8.01 9.42 -4.23
N TYR A 131 -8.01 8.10 -4.05
CA TYR A 131 -6.87 7.38 -3.50
C TYR A 131 -5.63 7.53 -4.39
N PHE A 132 -5.78 7.31 -5.70
CA PHE A 132 -4.70 7.37 -6.69
C PHE A 132 -4.19 8.78 -6.95
N THR A 133 -4.99 9.81 -6.68
CA THR A 133 -4.62 11.23 -6.81
C THR A 133 -4.25 11.90 -5.49
N CYS A 134 -4.21 11.16 -4.37
CA CYS A 134 -3.95 11.74 -3.04
C CYS A 134 -2.52 12.37 -2.98
N PRO A 135 -2.40 13.71 -2.83
CA PRO A 135 -1.13 14.43 -2.99
C PRO A 135 -0.12 14.18 -1.86
N GLN A 136 -0.60 13.91 -0.64
CA GLN A 136 0.23 13.67 0.55
C GLN A 136 1.20 12.48 0.39
N SER A 137 0.91 11.58 -0.55
CA SER A 137 1.81 10.48 -0.90
C SER A 137 3.11 10.90 -1.59
N GLU A 138 3.09 11.95 -2.41
CA GLU A 138 4.30 12.43 -3.09
C GLU A 138 5.28 13.01 -2.08
N ASP A 139 4.75 13.74 -1.10
CA ASP A 139 5.53 14.31 -0.01
C ASP A 139 6.05 13.23 0.93
N MET A 140 5.27 12.17 1.19
CA MET A 140 5.76 10.98 1.89
C MET A 140 6.94 10.34 1.17
N TRP A 141 6.88 10.15 -0.16
CA TRP A 141 7.99 9.59 -0.92
C TRP A 141 9.25 10.45 -0.89
N LYS A 142 9.11 11.77 -1.03
CA LYS A 142 10.24 12.70 -0.91
C LYS A 142 10.88 12.59 0.47
N SER A 143 10.08 12.59 1.53
CA SER A 143 10.53 12.46 2.91
C SER A 143 11.31 11.16 3.14
N VAL A 144 10.72 10.02 2.80
CA VAL A 144 11.35 8.69 2.96
C VAL A 144 12.61 8.57 2.10
N SER A 145 12.56 9.02 0.85
CA SER A 145 13.71 8.97 -0.05
C SER A 145 14.89 9.76 0.49
N ASN A 146 14.64 10.92 1.10
CA ASN A 146 15.68 11.72 1.72
C ASN A 146 16.26 11.01 2.95
N THR A 147 15.40 10.49 3.83
CA THR A 147 15.81 9.70 4.99
C THR A 147 16.70 8.52 4.58
N LEU A 148 16.29 7.73 3.60
CA LEU A 148 17.06 6.58 3.11
C LEU A 148 18.37 6.95 2.41
N LYS A 149 18.44 8.14 1.80
CA LYS A 149 19.65 8.64 1.12
C LYS A 149 20.74 9.03 2.10
N VAL A 150 20.37 9.62 3.25
CA VAL A 150 21.31 10.10 4.27
C VAL A 150 21.44 9.14 5.47
N TRP A 151 20.80 7.97 5.40
CA TRP A 151 20.81 6.99 6.48
C TRP A 151 22.23 6.45 6.72
N THR A 152 22.68 6.51 7.98
CA THR A 152 23.99 6.03 8.45
C THR A 152 23.85 5.19 9.73
N GLY A 153 22.83 4.32 9.78
CA GLY A 153 22.58 3.45 10.92
C GLY A 153 23.42 2.18 10.91
N ARG A 154 23.07 1.23 11.77
CA ARG A 154 23.83 -0.02 11.96
C ARG A 154 23.38 -1.11 10.99
N ALA A 155 24.28 -2.05 10.65
CA ALA A 155 23.99 -3.10 9.68
C ALA A 155 22.85 -4.05 10.10
N ASP A 156 22.60 -4.22 11.39
CA ASP A 156 21.45 -4.98 11.91
C ASP A 156 20.14 -4.20 11.77
N GLU A 157 20.14 -2.90 12.06
CA GLU A 157 18.98 -2.01 11.83
C GLU A 157 18.60 -1.97 10.33
N GLU A 158 19.59 -1.91 9.43
CA GLU A 158 19.35 -2.03 7.99
C GLU A 158 18.66 -3.35 7.61
N LYS A 159 19.06 -4.47 8.21
CA LYS A 159 18.39 -5.76 7.99
C LYS A 159 16.96 -5.73 8.51
N GLU A 160 16.71 -5.11 9.67
CA GLU A 160 15.37 -4.93 10.24
C GLU A 160 14.49 -4.06 9.31
N ILE A 161 15.05 -2.99 8.74
CA ILE A 161 14.36 -2.12 7.76
C ILE A 161 13.96 -2.91 6.51
N ILE A 162 14.89 -3.68 5.93
CA ILE A 162 14.62 -4.49 4.74
C ILE A 162 13.61 -5.60 5.04
N ALA A 163 13.74 -6.28 6.17
CA ALA A 163 12.79 -7.30 6.60
C ALA A 163 11.38 -6.70 6.76
N SER A 164 11.28 -5.51 7.35
CA SER A 164 10.01 -4.80 7.52
C SER A 164 9.39 -4.39 6.19
N ALA A 165 10.20 -3.98 5.21
CA ALA A 165 9.69 -3.73 3.85
C ALA A 165 9.12 -5.00 3.21
N ARG A 166 9.79 -6.16 3.35
CA ARG A 166 9.24 -7.44 2.89
C ARG A 166 7.92 -7.78 3.61
N THR A 167 7.85 -7.54 4.91
CA THR A 167 6.62 -7.72 5.70
C THR A 167 5.47 -6.83 5.19
N ALA A 168 5.74 -5.59 4.78
CA ALA A 168 4.69 -4.76 4.17
C ALA A 168 4.14 -5.39 2.88
N PHE A 169 4.98 -5.94 2.00
CA PHE A 169 4.51 -6.65 0.80
C PHE A 169 3.65 -7.87 1.16
N THR A 170 4.05 -8.70 2.13
CA THR A 170 3.24 -9.85 2.55
C THR A 170 1.89 -9.43 3.13
N TRP A 171 1.78 -8.24 3.71
CA TRP A 171 0.51 -7.68 4.17
C TRP A 171 -0.41 -7.32 3.00
N PHE A 172 0.12 -6.79 1.89
CA PHE A 172 -0.67 -6.57 0.68
C PHE A 172 -1.17 -7.88 0.07
N GLU A 173 -0.33 -8.90 -0.01
CA GLU A 173 -0.74 -10.22 -0.50
C GLU A 173 -1.83 -10.85 0.38
N ALA A 174 -1.66 -10.79 1.71
CA ALA A 174 -2.64 -11.31 2.66
C ALA A 174 -3.98 -10.55 2.59
N ALA A 175 -3.92 -9.22 2.42
CA ALA A 175 -5.09 -8.39 2.23
C ALA A 175 -5.86 -8.76 0.95
N HIS A 176 -5.15 -8.91 -0.17
CA HIS A 176 -5.74 -9.37 -1.44
C HIS A 176 -6.45 -10.73 -1.28
N ARG A 177 -5.77 -11.72 -0.68
CA ARG A 177 -6.38 -13.04 -0.41
C ARG A 177 -7.62 -12.95 0.48
N THR A 178 -7.61 -12.06 1.47
CA THR A 178 -8.75 -11.85 2.38
C THR A 178 -9.98 -11.36 1.61
N VAL A 179 -9.80 -10.39 0.72
CA VAL A 179 -10.89 -9.85 -0.09
C VAL A 179 -11.42 -10.89 -1.06
N GLN A 180 -10.54 -11.61 -1.76
CA GLN A 180 -10.97 -12.65 -2.73
C GLN A 180 -11.80 -13.76 -2.10
N LYS A 181 -11.44 -14.20 -0.88
CA LYS A 181 -12.23 -15.19 -0.13
C LYS A 181 -13.61 -14.66 0.27
N ALA A 182 -13.73 -13.38 0.59
CA ALA A 182 -15.01 -12.78 0.95
C ALA A 182 -15.95 -12.60 -0.26
N SER A 183 -15.39 -12.45 -1.47
CA SER A 183 -16.16 -12.29 -2.71
C SER A 183 -16.63 -13.61 -3.34
N THR A 184 -16.10 -14.77 -2.92
CA THR A 184 -16.54 -16.08 -3.42
C THR A 184 -17.60 -16.66 -2.48
N PRO A 185 -18.89 -16.75 -2.88
CA PRO A 185 -19.88 -17.46 -2.07
C PRO A 185 -19.56 -18.97 -2.12
N VAL A 186 -19.61 -19.63 -0.96
CA VAL A 186 -19.59 -21.10 -0.84
C VAL A 186 -20.85 -21.69 -1.47
#